data_AF-T0ZIL1-F1
#
_entry.id   AF-T0ZIL1-F1
#
_cell.length_a   1.000
_cell.length_b   1.000
_cell.length_c   1.000
_cell.angle_alpha   90.00
_cell.angle_beta   90.00
_cell.angle_gamma   90.00
#
_symmetry.space_group_name_H-M   'P 1'
#
loop_
_entity.id
_entity.type
_entity.pdbx_description
1 polymer ?
#
loop_
_entity_poly.entity_id
_entity_poly.type
_entity_poly.pdbx_seq_one_letter_code
_entity_poly.pdbx_strand_id
1 'polypeptide(L)'
;MQINRDSPVSGVPGNRSRGVQGVHILDSLFIPPALAAYGDSLPGRFYSEADIRRWIGDENLAKGLDYLHAITELQISPTALHAFVQGRVPRPYQVEILFRGNRIVEFCSCPLGGYCKHVAAVLIEGWQRQTHPASAGITAATSFDRAKQNPAIHWWLDQLRKSVTQQENLRAKASVKPSPETLAWVLGEDLEQGIRIACYKGRRDREGRLAGGKGIRWNNFERALQKPPRFVNEEDQVVLMMLWLQRDRYNHGSLRLAGVPSAETLRRLLATGRCYAGEVQGDPYERVFTDAPLHLGETRSAQIVWQGNPDGSQCPKIRTDPPSQRILPLVKPWYVDRARGEAGPLDLDFPSFLLAPLLAAPPLSA
;
A
#
# COMPACT_ATOMS: atom_id res chain seq x y z
N MET A 1 55.94 -38.85 -32.92
CA MET A 1 56.23 -40.26 -33.27
C MET A 1 55.91 -41.09 -32.04
N GLN A 2 54.96 -42.05 -32.16
CA GLN A 2 54.63 -43.10 -31.16
C GLN A 2 54.04 -42.59 -29.80
N ILE A 3 52.86 -43.03 -29.34
CA ILE A 3 52.36 -44.39 -28.92
C ILE A 3 52.85 -44.74 -27.49
N ASN A 4 52.05 -45.23 -26.54
CA ASN A 4 50.57 -45.36 -26.35
C ASN A 4 50.34 -45.86 -24.88
N ARG A 5 49.10 -46.31 -24.56
CA ARG A 5 48.65 -47.15 -23.41
C ARG A 5 48.04 -46.41 -22.21
N ASP A 6 46.94 -46.87 -21.60
CA ASP A 6 45.95 -47.90 -22.01
C ASP A 6 44.57 -47.62 -21.35
N SER A 7 43.49 -48.07 -22.00
CA SER A 7 42.13 -48.25 -21.42
C SER A 7 41.84 -49.78 -21.35
N PRO A 8 40.79 -50.30 -20.68
CA PRO A 8 39.35 -50.09 -21.00
C PRO A 8 38.59 -49.51 -19.76
N VAL A 9 37.31 -49.73 -19.37
CA VAL A 9 36.20 -50.67 -19.73
C VAL A 9 34.83 -49.96 -19.59
N SER A 10 33.79 -50.56 -20.18
CA SER A 10 32.36 -50.23 -20.06
C SER A 10 31.74 -50.63 -18.70
N GLY A 11 30.53 -50.19 -18.34
CA GLY A 11 29.64 -49.22 -19.01
C GLY A 11 28.16 -49.34 -18.58
N VAL A 12 27.24 -48.99 -19.49
CA VAL A 12 25.78 -48.86 -19.24
C VAL A 12 24.98 -49.97 -19.94
N PRO A 13 23.98 -50.55 -19.26
CA PRO A 13 22.79 -51.09 -19.91
C PRO A 13 21.50 -50.45 -19.36
N GLY A 14 20.65 -49.90 -20.23
CA GLY A 14 19.28 -49.47 -19.88
C GLY A 14 18.24 -50.52 -20.30
N ASN A 15 17.05 -50.54 -19.68
CA ASN A 15 15.97 -51.41 -20.15
C ASN A 15 14.54 -50.82 -20.05
N ARG A 16 14.00 -50.49 -21.22
CA ARG A 16 12.60 -50.51 -21.70
C ARG A 16 11.43 -50.60 -20.70
N SER A 17 10.77 -49.46 -20.53
CA SER A 17 9.34 -49.23 -20.81
C SER A 17 8.35 -50.43 -20.91
N ARG A 18 7.49 -50.57 -19.88
CA ARG A 18 6.04 -50.88 -19.92
C ARG A 18 5.42 -50.21 -18.68
N GLY A 19 4.17 -49.77 -18.60
CA GLY A 19 3.10 -49.65 -19.60
C GLY A 19 1.83 -49.08 -18.93
N VAL A 20 1.11 -48.20 -19.63
CA VAL A 20 -0.11 -47.45 -19.24
C VAL A 20 -1.00 -48.05 -18.12
N GLN A 21 -1.27 -47.27 -17.08
CA GLN A 21 -2.61 -46.93 -16.55
C GLN A 21 -2.49 -45.83 -15.48
N GLY A 22 -3.56 -45.05 -15.26
CA GLY A 22 -3.61 -44.00 -14.24
C GLY A 22 -4.92 -44.05 -13.45
N VAL A 23 -4.93 -43.46 -12.24
CA VAL A 23 -6.12 -43.20 -11.43
C VAL A 23 -5.86 -42.01 -10.48
N HIS A 24 -6.94 -41.43 -9.97
CA HIS A 24 -7.01 -40.19 -9.20
C HIS A 24 -6.18 -40.16 -7.90
N ILE A 25 -5.75 -38.96 -7.51
CA ILE A 25 -5.25 -38.64 -6.17
C ILE A 25 -6.43 -38.15 -5.32
N LEU A 26 -6.64 -38.76 -4.15
CA LEU A 26 -7.46 -38.21 -3.07
C LEU A 26 -6.85 -38.53 -1.69
N ASP A 27 -6.99 -37.56 -0.79
CA ASP A 27 -7.11 -37.64 0.67
C ASP A 27 -6.23 -38.63 1.46
N SER A 28 -5.20 -38.09 2.12
CA SER A 28 -4.76 -38.52 3.46
C SER A 28 -3.79 -37.51 4.10
N LEU A 29 -4.28 -36.69 5.03
CA LEU A 29 -3.45 -36.07 6.06
C LEU A 29 -4.11 -36.24 7.43
N PHE A 30 -3.37 -36.91 8.33
CA PHE A 30 -3.82 -37.34 9.64
C PHE A 30 -3.29 -36.37 10.71
N ILE A 31 -4.15 -35.89 11.61
CA ILE A 31 -3.77 -34.98 12.70
C ILE A 31 -4.27 -35.58 14.03
N PRO A 32 -3.43 -35.70 15.07
CA PRO A 32 -3.75 -36.46 16.28
C PRO A 32 -4.65 -35.69 17.28
N PRO A 33 -5.40 -36.41 18.14
CA PRO A 33 -6.32 -35.80 19.10
C PRO A 33 -5.66 -35.51 20.46
N ALA A 34 -5.35 -34.24 20.75
CA ALA A 34 -4.95 -33.82 22.11
C ALA A 34 -5.15 -32.30 22.35
N LEU A 35 -6.33 -31.89 22.84
CA LEU A 35 -6.52 -30.71 23.71
C LEU A 35 -7.98 -30.61 24.21
N ALA A 36 -8.39 -31.59 25.04
CA ALA A 36 -9.67 -31.57 25.74
C ALA A 36 -9.53 -30.90 27.11
N ALA A 37 -9.27 -29.58 27.12
CA ALA A 37 -9.27 -28.73 28.32
C ALA A 37 -9.57 -27.28 27.92
N TYR A 38 -10.24 -26.53 28.81
CA TYR A 38 -10.84 -25.20 28.59
C TYR A 38 -11.98 -25.16 27.57
N GLY A 39 -13.19 -24.92 28.08
CA GLY A 39 -14.43 -24.82 27.30
C GLY A 39 -14.66 -23.44 26.70
N ASP A 40 -13.67 -22.88 25.99
CA ASP A 40 -13.78 -21.57 25.32
C ASP A 40 -14.55 -21.68 23.99
N SER A 41 -15.86 -21.86 24.08
CA SER A 41 -16.76 -21.78 22.92
C SER A 41 -16.97 -20.31 22.51
N LEU A 42 -16.20 -19.83 21.54
CA LEU A 42 -16.58 -18.83 20.51
C LEU A 42 -15.39 -18.64 19.55
N PRO A 43 -15.58 -18.89 18.23
CA PRO A 43 -16.38 -17.94 17.47
C PRO A 43 -17.47 -18.56 16.57
N GLY A 44 -18.56 -17.81 16.39
CA GLY A 44 -19.43 -17.92 15.22
C GLY A 44 -20.44 -19.07 15.15
N ARG A 45 -20.51 -19.95 16.15
CA ARG A 45 -21.62 -20.88 16.35
C ARG A 45 -21.93 -21.04 17.84
N PHE A 46 -23.20 -20.82 18.20
CA PHE A 46 -23.80 -21.10 19.51
C PHE A 46 -23.20 -20.33 20.70
N TYR A 47 -23.58 -19.05 20.83
CA TYR A 47 -23.69 -18.44 22.17
C TYR A 47 -25.03 -18.85 22.81
N SER A 48 -25.10 -18.84 24.14
CA SER A 48 -26.26 -19.27 24.92
C SER A 48 -27.02 -18.10 25.55
N GLU A 49 -28.21 -18.35 26.10
CA GLU A 49 -28.95 -17.35 26.90
C GLU A 49 -28.11 -16.79 28.07
N ALA A 50 -27.29 -17.64 28.70
CA ALA A 50 -26.40 -17.23 29.79
C ALA A 50 -25.31 -16.23 29.32
N ASP A 51 -24.86 -16.36 28.07
CA ASP A 51 -23.95 -15.38 27.47
C ASP A 51 -24.66 -14.04 27.22
N ILE A 52 -25.92 -14.05 26.75
CA ILE A 52 -26.72 -12.83 26.57
C ILE A 52 -26.97 -12.15 27.93
N ARG A 53 -27.31 -12.92 28.98
CA ARG A 53 -27.44 -12.41 30.36
C ARG A 53 -26.15 -11.76 30.85
N ARG A 54 -25.01 -12.43 30.65
CA ARG A 54 -23.67 -11.92 31.01
C ARG A 54 -23.28 -10.67 30.23
N TRP A 55 -23.69 -10.53 28.97
CA TRP A 55 -23.32 -9.39 28.13
C TRP A 55 -24.24 -8.16 28.28
N ILE A 56 -25.55 -8.35 28.47
CA ILE A 56 -26.54 -7.25 28.40
C ILE A 56 -27.33 -7.04 29.72
N GLY A 57 -27.28 -8.01 30.63
CA GLY A 57 -27.96 -7.97 31.93
C GLY A 57 -29.44 -8.39 31.86
N ASP A 58 -29.92 -9.05 32.91
CA ASP A 58 -31.25 -9.66 32.96
C ASP A 58 -32.40 -8.66 32.74
N GLU A 59 -32.25 -7.42 33.22
CA GLU A 59 -33.26 -6.36 33.07
C GLU A 59 -33.46 -5.95 31.60
N ASN A 60 -32.37 -5.85 30.82
CA ASN A 60 -32.44 -5.52 29.40
C ASN A 60 -32.77 -6.73 28.54
N LEU A 61 -32.39 -7.95 28.97
CA LEU A 61 -32.85 -9.19 28.35
C LEU A 61 -34.38 -9.30 28.43
N ALA A 62 -34.96 -9.12 29.62
CA ALA A 62 -36.41 -9.17 29.83
C ALA A 62 -37.14 -8.13 28.95
N LYS A 63 -36.67 -6.88 28.94
CA LYS A 63 -37.18 -5.81 28.06
C LYS A 63 -36.96 -6.08 26.57
N GLY A 64 -36.07 -7.00 26.19
CA GLY A 64 -35.77 -7.37 24.81
C GLY A 64 -36.79 -8.35 24.22
N LEU A 65 -37.40 -9.20 25.06
CA LEU A 65 -38.45 -10.16 24.64
C LEU A 65 -39.65 -9.44 24.01
N ASP A 66 -40.05 -8.30 24.57
CA ASP A 66 -41.12 -7.44 24.04
C ASP A 66 -40.86 -6.97 22.59
N TYR A 67 -39.60 -6.96 22.14
CA TYR A 67 -39.18 -6.38 20.86
C TYR A 67 -38.87 -7.40 19.77
N LEU A 68 -38.98 -8.71 20.02
CA LEU A 68 -38.73 -9.75 19.00
C LEU A 68 -39.61 -9.57 17.75
N HIS A 69 -40.89 -9.28 17.95
CA HIS A 69 -41.86 -9.02 16.88
C HIS A 69 -41.56 -7.74 16.07
N ALA A 70 -40.68 -6.87 16.58
CA ALA A 70 -40.30 -5.60 15.97
C ALA A 70 -38.98 -5.68 15.17
N ILE A 71 -38.35 -6.86 15.09
CA ILE A 71 -37.10 -7.08 14.36
C ILE A 71 -37.39 -7.30 12.86
N THR A 72 -36.72 -6.53 12.00
CA THR A 72 -36.70 -6.73 10.55
C THR A 72 -35.27 -6.91 10.03
N GLU A 73 -35.15 -7.59 8.90
CA GLU A 73 -33.88 -7.82 8.17
C GLU A 73 -32.71 -8.41 8.97
N LEU A 74 -32.97 -9.21 10.02
CA LEU A 74 -31.91 -9.87 10.79
C LEU A 74 -30.99 -10.72 9.91
N GLN A 75 -29.74 -10.29 9.80
CA GLN A 75 -28.62 -10.99 9.20
C GLN A 75 -27.75 -11.61 10.30
N ILE A 76 -27.41 -12.89 10.14
CA ILE A 76 -26.59 -13.66 11.06
C ILE A 76 -25.33 -14.11 10.33
N SER A 77 -24.15 -13.83 10.89
CA SER A 77 -22.86 -14.26 10.35
C SER A 77 -21.94 -14.79 11.48
N PRO A 78 -20.85 -15.51 11.15
CA PRO A 78 -19.94 -16.05 12.17
C PRO A 78 -19.20 -15.00 13.02
N THR A 79 -19.23 -13.73 12.64
CA THR A 79 -18.52 -12.64 13.33
C THR A 79 -19.39 -11.45 13.69
N ALA A 80 -20.64 -11.40 13.22
CA ALA A 80 -21.56 -10.29 13.45
C ALA A 80 -23.05 -10.67 13.34
N LEU A 81 -23.90 -9.94 14.08
CA LEU A 81 -25.33 -9.78 13.81
C LEU A 81 -25.60 -8.36 13.30
N HIS A 82 -26.54 -8.22 12.37
CA HIS A 82 -27.09 -6.92 11.94
C HIS A 82 -28.60 -7.03 11.80
N ALA A 83 -29.34 -6.02 12.24
CA ALA A 83 -30.79 -5.95 12.07
C ALA A 83 -31.32 -4.52 12.16
N PHE A 84 -32.61 -4.35 11.84
CA PHE A 84 -33.38 -3.19 12.23
C PHE A 84 -34.41 -3.58 13.30
N VAL A 85 -34.69 -2.69 14.26
CA VAL A 85 -35.67 -2.91 15.33
C VAL A 85 -36.60 -1.71 15.43
N GLN A 86 -37.90 -1.91 15.21
CA GLN A 86 -38.88 -0.83 15.25
C GLN A 86 -39.08 -0.33 16.69
N GLY A 87 -38.74 0.95 16.91
CA GLY A 87 -38.86 1.63 18.20
C GLY A 87 -40.16 2.43 18.35
N ARG A 88 -40.17 3.37 19.29
CA ARG A 88 -41.26 4.38 19.44
C ARG A 88 -41.15 5.54 18.42
N VAL A 89 -40.11 5.58 17.60
CA VAL A 89 -39.86 6.64 16.61
C VAL A 89 -40.11 6.13 15.18
N PRO A 90 -40.46 6.98 14.20
CA PRO A 90 -40.91 6.52 12.87
C PRO A 90 -39.86 5.83 11.99
N ARG A 91 -38.59 5.81 12.38
CA ARG A 91 -37.53 5.04 11.70
C ARG A 91 -37.09 3.90 12.61
N PRO A 92 -36.98 2.65 12.12
CA PRO A 92 -36.36 1.57 12.87
C PRO A 92 -34.94 1.93 13.33
N TYR A 93 -34.56 1.47 14.52
CA TYR A 93 -33.18 1.57 14.99
C TYR A 93 -32.33 0.50 14.30
N GLN A 94 -31.20 0.90 13.74
CA GLN A 94 -30.19 -0.05 13.28
C GLN A 94 -29.50 -0.66 14.51
N VAL A 95 -29.25 -1.96 14.48
CA VAL A 95 -28.48 -2.71 15.48
C VAL A 95 -27.37 -3.47 14.77
N GLU A 96 -26.15 -3.37 15.28
CA GLU A 96 -24.98 -4.12 14.83
C GLU A 96 -24.25 -4.67 16.06
N ILE A 97 -23.84 -5.94 16.02
CA ILE A 97 -23.20 -6.62 17.16
C ILE A 97 -22.05 -7.46 16.62
N LEU A 98 -20.81 -7.15 16.99
CA LEU A 98 -19.61 -7.84 16.54
C LEU A 98 -19.09 -8.80 17.62
N PHE A 99 -18.89 -10.07 17.28
CA PHE A 99 -18.31 -11.06 18.20
C PHE A 99 -16.77 -10.96 18.21
N ARG A 100 -16.17 -10.98 19.41
CA ARG A 100 -14.72 -10.87 19.64
C ARG A 100 -14.31 -11.83 20.75
N GLY A 101 -14.15 -13.10 20.38
CA GLY A 101 -14.04 -14.20 21.36
C GLY A 101 -15.26 -14.22 22.27
N ASN A 102 -15.04 -14.32 23.58
CA ASN A 102 -16.10 -14.34 24.60
C ASN A 102 -16.76 -12.97 24.92
N ARG A 103 -16.54 -11.95 24.07
CA ARG A 103 -17.10 -10.59 24.21
C ARG A 103 -17.85 -10.17 22.96
N ILE A 104 -18.82 -9.27 23.13
CA ILE A 104 -19.44 -8.52 22.04
C ILE A 104 -18.91 -7.08 22.00
N VAL A 105 -19.06 -6.44 20.84
CA VAL A 105 -19.03 -4.98 20.68
C VAL A 105 -20.31 -4.60 19.95
N GLU A 106 -21.23 -3.94 20.64
CA GLU A 106 -22.56 -3.62 20.13
C GLU A 106 -22.74 -2.13 19.81
N PHE A 107 -23.60 -1.86 18.84
CA PHE A 107 -24.05 -0.53 18.47
C PHE A 107 -25.54 -0.57 18.14
N CYS A 108 -26.31 0.38 18.67
CA CYS A 108 -27.68 0.63 18.25
C CYS A 108 -27.92 2.13 18.05
N SER A 109 -28.58 2.53 16.96
CA SER A 109 -28.88 3.94 16.67
C SER A 109 -29.97 4.57 17.55
N CYS A 110 -30.27 3.97 18.70
CA CYS A 110 -31.19 4.50 19.69
C CYS A 110 -30.49 5.41 20.72
N PRO A 111 -31.22 6.22 21.51
CA PRO A 111 -30.62 7.17 22.45
C PRO A 111 -29.71 6.58 23.55
N LEU A 112 -29.70 5.26 23.76
CA LEU A 112 -28.82 4.57 24.71
C LEU A 112 -27.49 4.11 24.09
N GLY A 113 -27.38 4.05 22.76
CA GLY A 113 -26.20 3.54 22.06
C GLY A 113 -26.01 2.02 22.26
N GLY A 114 -25.33 1.64 23.34
CA GLY A 114 -25.06 0.25 23.71
C GLY A 114 -26.08 -0.34 24.68
N TYR A 115 -25.82 -1.56 25.16
CA TYR A 115 -26.49 -2.25 26.29
C TYR A 115 -28.04 -2.18 26.34
N CYS A 116 -28.72 -1.97 25.22
CA CYS A 116 -30.15 -1.67 25.20
C CYS A 116 -31.02 -2.88 24.81
N LYS A 117 -32.31 -2.81 25.14
CA LYS A 117 -33.30 -3.84 24.78
C LYS A 117 -33.39 -4.19 23.29
N HIS A 118 -33.01 -3.29 22.38
CA HIS A 118 -32.96 -3.59 20.94
C HIS A 118 -31.78 -4.52 20.61
N VAL A 119 -30.63 -4.32 21.26
CA VAL A 119 -29.47 -5.25 21.21
C VAL A 119 -29.85 -6.59 21.83
N ALA A 120 -30.53 -6.57 22.98
CA ALA A 120 -31.03 -7.78 23.63
C ALA A 120 -31.97 -8.59 22.71
N ALA A 121 -32.95 -7.94 22.09
CA ALA A 121 -33.88 -8.58 21.15
C ALA A 121 -33.14 -9.25 19.98
N VAL A 122 -32.15 -8.58 19.39
CA VAL A 122 -31.34 -9.12 18.28
C VAL A 122 -30.47 -10.31 18.72
N LEU A 123 -29.93 -10.31 19.93
CA LEU A 123 -29.23 -11.47 20.50
C LEU A 123 -30.17 -12.64 20.79
N ILE A 124 -31.36 -12.39 21.34
CA ILE A 124 -32.36 -13.43 21.61
C ILE A 124 -32.82 -14.08 20.30
N GLU A 125 -33.25 -13.28 19.32
CA GLU A 125 -33.70 -13.78 18.00
C GLU A 125 -32.57 -14.51 17.26
N GLY A 126 -31.34 -13.99 17.33
CA GLY A 126 -30.15 -14.63 16.77
C GLY A 126 -29.84 -15.99 17.44
N TRP A 127 -30.05 -16.13 18.74
CA TRP A 127 -29.89 -17.39 19.47
C TRP A 127 -31.04 -18.38 19.20
N GLN A 128 -32.29 -17.90 19.15
CA GLN A 128 -33.45 -18.73 18.83
C GLN A 128 -33.34 -19.34 17.42
N ARG A 129 -32.92 -18.55 16.42
CA ARG A 129 -32.67 -19.04 15.04
C ARG A 129 -31.48 -19.98 14.93
N GLN A 130 -30.51 -19.92 15.84
CA GLN A 130 -29.41 -20.91 15.92
C GLN A 130 -29.88 -22.23 16.57
N THR A 131 -30.74 -22.16 17.59
CA THR A 131 -31.21 -23.35 18.33
C THR A 131 -32.37 -24.09 17.67
N HIS A 132 -33.18 -23.41 16.86
CA HIS A 132 -34.37 -23.98 16.23
C HIS A 132 -34.36 -23.79 14.69
N PRO A 133 -33.66 -24.64 13.92
CA PRO A 133 -33.54 -24.51 12.46
C PRO A 133 -34.83 -24.77 11.64
N ALA A 134 -35.96 -25.05 12.30
CA ALA A 134 -37.10 -25.75 11.70
C ALA A 134 -38.46 -25.04 11.86
N SER A 135 -38.55 -23.76 11.48
CA SER A 135 -39.84 -23.04 11.37
C SER A 135 -39.96 -22.06 10.19
N ALA A 136 -39.03 -22.12 9.22
CA ALA A 136 -39.08 -21.32 7.99
C ALA A 136 -39.49 -22.17 6.79
N GLY A 137 -40.79 -22.26 6.53
CA GLY A 137 -41.37 -22.94 5.36
C GLY A 137 -41.09 -22.20 4.03
N ILE A 138 -39.84 -22.20 3.58
CA ILE A 138 -39.39 -21.58 2.33
C ILE A 138 -39.04 -22.69 1.34
N THR A 139 -39.90 -22.94 0.36
CA THR A 139 -39.57 -23.81 -0.77
C THR A 139 -38.50 -23.14 -1.63
N ALA A 140 -37.65 -23.92 -2.30
CA ALA A 140 -36.53 -23.40 -3.09
C ALA A 140 -36.95 -22.44 -4.24
N ALA A 141 -38.22 -22.48 -4.67
CA ALA A 141 -38.79 -21.49 -5.58
C ALA A 141 -38.96 -20.11 -4.89
N THR A 142 -39.55 -20.08 -3.70
CA THR A 142 -39.82 -18.83 -2.96
C THR A 142 -38.57 -18.14 -2.42
N SER A 143 -37.46 -18.86 -2.19
CA SER A 143 -36.18 -18.22 -1.87
C SER A 143 -35.58 -17.49 -3.08
N PHE A 144 -35.70 -18.05 -4.29
CA PHE A 144 -35.23 -17.41 -5.53
C PHE A 144 -36.05 -16.15 -5.85
N ASP A 145 -37.37 -16.20 -5.74
CA ASP A 145 -38.20 -15.02 -5.99
C ASP A 145 -38.07 -13.95 -4.89
N ARG A 146 -37.90 -14.32 -3.61
CA ARG A 146 -37.57 -13.33 -2.56
C ARG A 146 -36.20 -12.70 -2.78
N ALA A 147 -35.19 -13.44 -3.24
CA ALA A 147 -33.90 -12.85 -3.62
C ALA A 147 -34.04 -11.89 -4.81
N LYS A 148 -34.86 -12.25 -5.81
CA LYS A 148 -35.20 -11.45 -6.99
C LYS A 148 -36.09 -10.24 -6.69
N GLN A 149 -36.66 -10.14 -5.50
CA GLN A 149 -37.45 -8.99 -5.02
C GLN A 149 -36.73 -8.19 -3.91
N ASN A 150 -35.58 -8.64 -3.40
CA ASN A 150 -34.86 -8.01 -2.31
C ASN A 150 -34.20 -6.68 -2.77
N PRO A 151 -34.60 -5.51 -2.23
CA PRO A 151 -34.06 -4.21 -2.66
C PRO A 151 -32.58 -4.04 -2.32
N ALA A 152 -32.06 -4.69 -1.27
CA ALA A 152 -30.64 -4.68 -0.95
C ALA A 152 -29.81 -5.50 -1.96
N ILE A 153 -30.35 -6.60 -2.48
CA ILE A 153 -29.71 -7.38 -3.56
C ILE A 153 -29.73 -6.57 -4.87
N HIS A 154 -30.84 -5.89 -5.20
CA HIS A 154 -30.88 -5.00 -6.37
C HIS A 154 -29.92 -3.83 -6.24
N TRP A 155 -29.89 -3.16 -5.08
CA TRP A 155 -28.93 -2.08 -4.82
C TRP A 155 -27.49 -2.58 -4.93
N TRP A 156 -27.16 -3.73 -4.32
CA TRP A 156 -25.82 -4.33 -4.40
C TRP A 156 -25.45 -4.73 -5.82
N LEU A 157 -26.33 -5.39 -6.58
CA LEU A 157 -26.13 -5.70 -7.99
C LEU A 157 -25.91 -4.43 -8.82
N ASP A 158 -26.62 -3.35 -8.51
CA ASP A 158 -26.45 -2.06 -9.18
C ASP A 158 -25.15 -1.36 -8.80
N GLN A 159 -24.69 -1.43 -7.54
CA GLN A 159 -23.36 -0.96 -7.18
C GLN A 159 -22.27 -1.82 -7.85
N LEU A 160 -22.43 -3.14 -7.88
CA LEU A 160 -21.50 -4.06 -8.54
C LEU A 160 -21.43 -3.78 -10.05
N ARG A 161 -22.57 -3.61 -10.72
CA ARG A 161 -22.65 -3.15 -12.13
C ARG A 161 -21.97 -1.80 -12.30
N LYS A 162 -22.25 -0.81 -11.44
CA LYS A 162 -21.61 0.51 -11.49
C LYS A 162 -20.09 0.41 -11.32
N SER A 163 -19.59 -0.42 -10.41
CA SER A 163 -18.15 -0.66 -10.23
C SER A 163 -17.51 -1.39 -11.41
N VAL A 164 -18.17 -2.41 -11.98
CA VAL A 164 -17.70 -3.11 -13.19
C VAL A 164 -17.67 -2.15 -14.37
N THR A 165 -18.77 -1.46 -14.67
CA THR A 165 -18.85 -0.47 -15.75
C THR A 165 -17.94 0.73 -15.51
N GLN A 166 -17.68 1.14 -14.26
CA GLN A 166 -16.66 2.14 -13.94
C GLN A 166 -15.25 1.62 -14.25
N GLN A 167 -14.94 0.37 -13.90
CA GLN A 167 -13.65 -0.28 -14.19
C GLN A 167 -13.45 -0.51 -15.71
N GLU A 168 -14.50 -0.87 -16.44
CA GLU A 168 -14.51 -0.96 -17.90
C GLU A 168 -14.31 0.41 -18.54
N ASN A 169 -15.01 1.45 -18.06
CA ASN A 169 -14.80 2.83 -18.50
C ASN A 169 -13.39 3.35 -18.15
N LEU A 170 -12.79 2.94 -17.03
CA LEU A 170 -11.41 3.26 -16.68
C LEU A 170 -10.42 2.54 -17.60
N ARG A 171 -10.64 1.25 -17.92
CA ARG A 171 -9.85 0.49 -18.90
C ARG A 171 -9.96 1.08 -20.31
N ALA A 172 -11.16 1.45 -20.75
CA ALA A 172 -11.38 2.15 -22.03
C ALA A 172 -10.73 3.54 -22.06
N LYS A 173 -10.66 4.24 -20.92
CA LYS A 173 -9.91 5.50 -20.76
C LYS A 173 -8.39 5.28 -20.71
N ALA A 174 -7.93 4.14 -20.19
CA ALA A 174 -6.52 3.74 -20.23
C ALA A 174 -6.06 3.32 -21.64
N SER A 175 -6.96 2.80 -22.49
CA SER A 175 -6.69 2.57 -23.92
C SER A 175 -6.69 3.85 -24.78
N VAL A 176 -6.96 5.02 -24.20
CA VAL A 176 -6.77 6.30 -24.91
C VAL A 176 -5.27 6.51 -25.11
N LYS A 177 -4.87 6.94 -26.32
CA LYS A 177 -3.46 7.21 -26.68
C LYS A 177 -2.69 7.92 -25.55
N PRO A 178 -1.43 7.48 -25.25
CA PRO A 178 -0.58 8.13 -24.27
C PRO A 178 -0.51 9.64 -24.47
N SER A 179 -0.34 10.37 -23.37
CA SER A 179 -0.12 11.81 -23.44
C SER A 179 1.09 12.14 -24.34
N PRO A 180 0.99 13.14 -25.22
CA PRO A 180 2.14 13.64 -25.96
C PRO A 180 3.10 14.43 -25.05
N GLU A 181 2.69 14.77 -23.83
CA GLU A 181 3.54 15.31 -22.76
C GLU A 181 3.93 14.23 -21.74
N THR A 182 5.10 14.39 -21.11
CA THR A 182 5.63 13.57 -20.00
C THR A 182 6.21 14.46 -18.89
N LEU A 183 6.39 13.92 -17.68
CA LEU A 183 7.22 14.55 -16.63
C LEU A 183 8.69 14.17 -16.76
N ALA A 184 9.57 15.12 -16.44
CA ALA A 184 10.93 14.88 -15.96
C ALA A 184 11.07 15.36 -14.51
N TRP A 185 11.84 14.60 -13.74
CA TRP A 185 12.13 14.84 -12.33
C TRP A 185 13.57 15.34 -12.18
N VAL A 186 13.77 16.60 -11.78
CA VAL A 186 15.10 17.20 -11.64
C VAL A 186 15.53 17.18 -10.19
N LEU A 187 16.50 16.31 -9.90
CA LEU A 187 17.17 16.20 -8.61
C LEU A 187 18.24 17.28 -8.51
N GLY A 188 18.05 18.19 -7.56
CA GLY A 188 18.99 19.26 -7.27
C GLY A 188 19.09 19.55 -5.77
N GLU A 189 19.85 20.58 -5.48
CA GLU A 189 20.13 21.05 -4.13
C GLU A 189 19.81 22.54 -4.06
N ASP A 190 19.31 22.95 -2.90
CA ASP A 190 18.90 24.31 -2.56
C ASP A 190 19.60 24.66 -1.25
N LEU A 191 20.40 25.74 -1.24
CA LEU A 191 21.29 26.05 -0.13
C LEU A 191 20.55 26.32 1.20
N GLU A 192 19.27 26.71 1.13
CA GLU A 192 18.43 26.95 2.31
C GLU A 192 17.49 25.77 2.61
N GLN A 193 17.00 25.09 1.57
CA GLN A 193 15.92 24.09 1.69
C GLN A 193 16.40 22.62 1.60
N GLY A 194 17.69 22.40 1.31
CA GLY A 194 18.33 21.09 1.18
C GLY A 194 18.07 20.39 -0.16
N ILE A 195 17.99 19.06 -0.15
CA ILE A 195 17.79 18.29 -1.39
C ILE A 195 16.33 18.44 -1.86
N ARG A 196 16.16 18.83 -3.13
CA ARG A 196 14.85 19.11 -3.75
C ARG A 196 14.68 18.36 -5.07
N ILE A 197 13.42 18.10 -5.40
CA ILE A 197 12.95 17.59 -6.70
C ILE A 197 12.12 18.68 -7.36
N ALA A 198 12.64 19.31 -8.41
CA ALA A 198 11.82 20.11 -9.33
C ALA A 198 11.16 19.19 -10.37
N CYS A 199 10.03 19.61 -10.92
CA CYS A 199 9.35 18.87 -11.99
C CYS A 199 9.25 19.76 -13.24
N TYR A 200 9.47 19.16 -14.41
CA TYR A 200 9.33 19.81 -15.70
C TYR A 200 8.37 18.98 -16.56
N LYS A 201 7.48 19.64 -17.29
CA LYS A 201 6.59 18.97 -18.27
C LYS A 201 6.90 19.45 -19.69
N GLY A 202 6.78 18.57 -20.65
CA GLY A 202 7.04 18.88 -22.06
C GLY A 202 6.84 17.65 -22.92
N ARG A 203 7.13 17.80 -24.22
CA ARG A 203 6.82 16.75 -25.21
C ARG A 203 7.62 15.48 -24.92
N ARG A 204 6.95 14.33 -25.00
CA ARG A 204 7.52 12.98 -24.89
C ARG A 204 8.24 12.60 -26.19
N ASP A 205 9.44 12.01 -26.08
CA ASP A 205 10.13 11.33 -27.19
C ASP A 205 9.71 9.85 -27.33
N ARG A 206 10.49 9.03 -28.05
CA ARG A 206 10.18 7.60 -28.25
C ARG A 206 10.44 6.82 -26.96
N GLU A 207 11.50 7.19 -26.25
CA GLU A 207 12.03 6.56 -25.05
C GLU A 207 11.20 6.91 -23.80
N GLY A 208 10.40 7.98 -23.84
CA GLY A 208 9.51 8.41 -22.76
C GLY A 208 9.95 9.67 -21.99
N ARG A 209 11.08 10.26 -22.40
CA ARG A 209 11.78 11.39 -21.80
C ARG A 209 11.32 12.72 -22.42
N LEU A 210 11.83 13.84 -21.92
CA LEU A 210 11.60 15.16 -22.52
C LEU A 210 12.38 15.30 -23.83
N ALA A 211 11.64 15.42 -24.93
CA ALA A 211 12.19 15.55 -26.27
C ALA A 211 13.13 16.76 -26.38
N GLY A 212 14.40 16.49 -26.68
CA GLY A 212 15.45 17.52 -26.76
C GLY A 212 15.78 18.20 -25.43
N GLY A 213 15.42 17.60 -24.29
CA GLY A 213 15.66 18.17 -22.96
C GLY A 213 14.85 19.42 -22.63
N LYS A 214 13.86 19.80 -23.44
CA LYS A 214 13.07 21.03 -23.26
C LYS A 214 11.74 20.73 -22.58
N GLY A 215 11.46 21.42 -21.48
CA GLY A 215 10.20 21.39 -20.77
C GLY A 215 9.99 22.68 -19.97
N ILE A 216 8.75 22.97 -19.59
CA ILE A 216 8.41 24.09 -18.71
C ILE A 216 8.27 23.59 -17.26
N ARG A 217 8.77 24.39 -16.30
CA ARG A 217 8.69 24.09 -14.87
C ARG A 217 7.22 23.91 -14.45
N TRP A 218 6.92 22.84 -13.72
CA TRP A 218 5.56 22.48 -13.32
C TRP A 218 5.52 22.14 -11.83
N ASN A 219 4.57 22.73 -11.10
CA ASN A 219 4.50 22.71 -9.64
C ASN A 219 3.09 22.50 -9.07
N ASN A 220 2.12 22.09 -9.90
CA ASN A 220 0.72 21.96 -9.48
C ASN A 220 0.43 20.60 -8.81
N PHE A 221 1.26 20.26 -7.81
CA PHE A 221 1.34 18.95 -7.18
C PHE A 221 0.05 18.55 -6.46
N GLU A 222 -0.51 19.45 -5.64
CA GLU A 222 -1.75 19.21 -4.88
C GLU A 222 -2.91 18.80 -5.79
N ARG A 223 -3.13 19.55 -6.87
CA ARG A 223 -4.18 19.27 -7.85
C ARG A 223 -3.94 17.96 -8.60
N ALA A 224 -2.69 17.58 -8.85
CA ALA A 224 -2.36 16.30 -9.46
C ALA A 224 -2.62 15.11 -8.52
N LEU A 225 -2.48 15.27 -7.21
CA LEU A 225 -2.83 14.23 -6.23
C LEU A 225 -4.36 14.05 -6.10
N GLN A 226 -5.13 15.13 -6.26
CA GLN A 226 -6.61 15.05 -6.28
C GLN A 226 -7.16 14.56 -7.63
N LYS A 227 -6.55 14.98 -8.75
CA LYS A 227 -6.96 14.67 -10.11
C LYS A 227 -5.75 14.67 -11.06
N PRO A 228 -5.08 13.52 -11.25
CA PRO A 228 -3.88 13.41 -12.07
C PRO A 228 -4.11 13.92 -13.51
N PRO A 229 -3.25 14.82 -14.04
CA PRO A 229 -3.29 15.19 -15.44
C PRO A 229 -2.66 14.08 -16.29
N ARG A 230 -3.08 13.97 -17.57
CA ARG A 230 -2.77 12.81 -18.44
C ARG A 230 -1.27 12.52 -18.70
N PHE A 231 -0.36 13.42 -18.34
CA PHE A 231 1.09 13.24 -18.44
C PHE A 231 1.75 12.66 -17.17
N VAL A 232 0.98 12.48 -16.09
CA VAL A 232 1.39 11.87 -14.82
C VAL A 232 0.86 10.44 -14.80
N ASN A 233 1.75 9.45 -14.82
CA ASN A 233 1.36 8.04 -14.74
C ASN A 233 1.18 7.55 -13.29
N GLU A 234 0.95 6.25 -13.09
CA GLU A 234 0.66 5.67 -11.78
C GLU A 234 1.89 5.71 -10.84
N GLU A 235 3.09 5.39 -11.34
CA GLU A 235 4.33 5.52 -10.54
C GLU A 235 4.65 6.99 -10.24
N ASP A 236 4.38 7.91 -11.19
CA ASP A 236 4.52 9.35 -10.92
C ASP A 236 3.58 9.81 -9.78
N GLN A 237 2.37 9.24 -9.66
CA GLN A 237 1.45 9.55 -8.54
C GLN A 237 1.97 9.02 -7.20
N VAL A 238 2.54 7.81 -7.17
CA VAL A 238 3.18 7.24 -5.96
C VAL A 238 4.35 8.12 -5.52
N VAL A 239 5.25 8.49 -6.44
CA VAL A 239 6.39 9.37 -6.18
C VAL A 239 5.94 10.77 -5.74
N LEU A 240 4.93 11.37 -6.42
CA LEU A 240 4.34 12.64 -5.98
C LEU A 240 3.82 12.55 -4.55
N MET A 241 3.12 11.47 -4.18
CA MET A 241 2.57 11.32 -2.82
C MET A 241 3.68 11.19 -1.77
N MET A 242 4.69 10.34 -2.03
CA MET A 242 5.83 10.16 -1.11
C MET A 242 6.56 11.49 -0.86
N LEU A 243 6.80 12.27 -1.91
CA LEU A 243 7.42 13.59 -1.83
C LEU A 243 6.52 14.65 -1.16
N TRP A 244 5.22 14.65 -1.47
CA TRP A 244 4.24 15.59 -0.92
C TRP A 244 4.01 15.41 0.59
N LEU A 245 4.20 14.20 1.11
CA LEU A 245 4.20 13.93 2.55
C LEU A 245 5.43 14.48 3.29
N GLN A 246 6.51 14.84 2.57
CA GLN A 246 7.72 15.49 3.13
C GLN A 246 7.77 17.02 2.90
N ARG A 247 6.68 17.61 2.38
CA ARG A 247 6.64 19.03 1.99
C ARG A 247 6.77 20.01 3.16
N ASP A 248 7.28 21.18 2.83
CA ASP A 248 7.34 22.36 3.70
C ASP A 248 5.94 22.96 3.94
N ARG A 249 5.83 23.93 4.85
CA ARG A 249 4.63 24.77 4.97
C ARG A 249 4.47 25.77 3.79
N TYR A 250 5.53 25.96 3.00
CA TYR A 250 5.60 26.92 1.90
C TYR A 250 5.78 26.20 0.56
N ASN A 251 5.19 26.73 -0.52
CA ASN A 251 5.30 26.13 -1.85
C ASN A 251 6.45 26.77 -2.66
N HIS A 252 7.64 26.20 -2.55
CA HIS A 252 8.84 26.64 -3.29
C HIS A 252 8.83 26.23 -4.79
N GLY A 253 7.72 25.66 -5.28
CA GLY A 253 7.60 25.15 -6.65
C GLY A 253 8.42 23.88 -6.93
N SER A 254 8.98 23.27 -5.89
CA SER A 254 9.73 22.01 -5.89
C SER A 254 9.34 21.21 -4.64
N LEU A 255 9.58 19.90 -4.65
CA LEU A 255 9.27 19.01 -3.53
C LEU A 255 10.55 18.65 -2.76
N ARG A 256 10.45 18.45 -1.44
CA ARG A 256 11.60 18.11 -0.60
C ARG A 256 11.89 16.60 -0.63
N LEU A 257 13.16 16.22 -0.78
CA LEU A 257 13.61 14.84 -0.61
C LEU A 257 14.31 14.72 0.75
N ALA A 258 13.60 14.21 1.75
CA ALA A 258 14.08 14.11 3.13
C ALA A 258 13.45 12.92 3.87
N GLY A 259 13.90 12.69 5.11
CA GLY A 259 13.33 11.68 6.01
C GLY A 259 13.61 10.23 5.61
N VAL A 260 13.05 9.30 6.38
CA VAL A 260 13.22 7.85 6.20
C VAL A 260 12.82 7.36 4.79
N PRO A 261 11.73 7.85 4.15
CA PRO A 261 11.33 7.37 2.82
C PRO A 261 12.31 7.72 1.69
N SER A 262 13.21 8.70 1.89
CA SER A 262 14.02 9.31 0.82
C SER A 262 14.79 8.32 -0.05
N ALA A 263 15.32 7.23 0.52
CA ALA A 263 16.05 6.21 -0.24
C ALA A 263 15.15 5.39 -1.19
N GLU A 264 13.91 5.09 -0.80
CA GLU A 264 12.93 4.41 -1.65
C GLU A 264 12.33 5.38 -2.68
N THR A 265 12.02 6.62 -2.28
CA THR A 265 11.60 7.67 -3.20
C THR A 265 12.63 7.88 -4.32
N LEU A 266 13.92 7.88 -4.00
CA LEU A 266 14.99 8.05 -4.98
C LEU A 266 15.15 6.81 -5.88
N ARG A 267 15.00 5.58 -5.36
CA ARG A 267 14.95 4.35 -6.18
C ARG A 267 13.81 4.41 -7.21
N ARG A 268 12.62 4.84 -6.79
CA ARG A 268 11.45 5.00 -7.67
C ARG A 268 11.67 6.09 -8.72
N LEU A 269 12.16 7.26 -8.32
CA LEU A 269 12.54 8.34 -9.23
C LEU A 269 13.48 7.85 -10.34
N LEU A 270 14.53 7.10 -9.99
CA LEU A 270 15.48 6.54 -10.96
C LEU A 270 14.82 5.47 -11.86
N ALA A 271 14.00 4.59 -11.27
CA ALA A 271 13.25 3.57 -12.00
C ALA A 271 12.24 4.14 -13.02
N THR A 272 11.82 5.41 -12.89
CA THR A 272 10.98 6.07 -13.91
C THR A 272 11.67 6.28 -15.26
N GLY A 273 13.01 6.15 -15.33
CA GLY A 273 13.83 6.48 -16.50
C GLY A 273 13.85 7.97 -16.87
N ARG A 274 13.33 8.84 -15.99
CA ARG A 274 13.06 10.26 -16.21
C ARG A 274 13.50 11.16 -15.05
N CYS A 275 14.36 10.65 -14.16
CA CYS A 275 15.05 11.47 -13.15
C CYS A 275 16.37 12.00 -13.72
N TYR A 276 16.70 13.26 -13.49
CA TYR A 276 17.87 13.95 -14.04
C TYR A 276 18.62 14.66 -12.92
N ALA A 277 19.95 14.81 -13.06
CA ALA A 277 20.70 15.71 -12.18
C ALA A 277 20.60 17.15 -12.69
N GLY A 278 20.43 18.11 -11.79
CA GLY A 278 20.32 19.50 -12.20
C GLY A 278 20.31 20.48 -11.03
N GLU A 279 19.67 21.61 -11.28
CA GLU A 279 19.44 22.71 -10.36
C GLU A 279 17.92 22.98 -10.25
N VAL A 280 17.50 23.42 -9.06
CA VAL A 280 16.07 23.54 -8.69
C VAL A 280 15.63 25.01 -8.59
N GLN A 281 16.58 25.90 -8.31
CA GLN A 281 16.52 27.32 -8.63
C GLN A 281 17.33 27.55 -9.91
N GLY A 282 16.87 28.41 -10.80
CA GLY A 282 17.51 28.69 -12.10
C GLY A 282 16.50 29.26 -13.11
N ASP A 283 17.00 29.82 -14.21
CA ASP A 283 16.14 30.46 -15.21
C ASP A 283 15.26 29.39 -15.94
N PRO A 284 13.94 29.59 -16.06
CA PRO A 284 13.04 28.67 -16.77
C PRO A 284 13.35 28.45 -18.26
N TYR A 285 14.15 29.32 -18.88
CA TYR A 285 14.56 29.27 -20.28
C TYR A 285 15.95 28.63 -20.49
N GLU A 286 16.75 28.48 -19.43
CA GLU A 286 18.04 27.79 -19.48
C GLU A 286 17.94 26.29 -19.22
N ARG A 287 18.98 25.54 -19.63
CA ARG A 287 19.01 24.08 -19.52
C ARG A 287 19.55 23.62 -18.16
N VAL A 288 18.75 23.80 -17.12
CA VAL A 288 19.11 23.53 -15.71
C VAL A 288 19.21 22.04 -15.31
N PHE A 289 19.35 21.10 -16.26
CA PHE A 289 19.54 19.66 -15.98
C PHE A 289 20.22 18.88 -17.12
N THR A 290 20.75 17.70 -16.79
CA THR A 290 21.57 16.83 -17.66
C THR A 290 20.86 16.33 -18.93
N ASP A 291 21.64 16.03 -19.97
CA ASP A 291 21.17 15.41 -21.21
C ASP A 291 20.55 14.02 -21.01
N ALA A 292 21.24 13.17 -20.25
CA ALA A 292 20.77 11.85 -19.88
C ALA A 292 20.08 11.88 -18.52
N PRO A 293 19.05 11.04 -18.30
CA PRO A 293 18.55 10.77 -16.96
C PRO A 293 19.57 9.95 -16.16
N LEU A 294 19.50 10.09 -14.84
CA LEU A 294 20.19 9.24 -13.88
C LEU A 294 19.58 7.83 -13.87
N HIS A 295 20.43 6.80 -13.81
CA HIS A 295 20.04 5.43 -13.49
C HIS A 295 20.55 5.04 -12.11
N LEU A 296 20.02 3.93 -11.56
CA LEU A 296 20.45 3.40 -10.28
C LEU A 296 21.86 2.80 -10.41
N GLY A 297 22.82 3.39 -9.71
CA GLY A 297 24.18 2.87 -9.56
C GLY A 297 24.29 1.87 -8.39
N GLU A 298 25.40 1.14 -8.37
CA GLU A 298 25.73 0.21 -7.28
C GLU A 298 26.01 0.93 -5.96
N THR A 299 26.12 0.18 -4.85
CA THR A 299 26.51 0.78 -3.57
C THR A 299 28.01 1.08 -3.60
N ARG A 300 28.40 2.35 -3.46
CA ARG A 300 29.83 2.74 -3.40
C ARG A 300 30.29 2.88 -1.95
N SER A 301 31.51 2.42 -1.66
CA SER A 301 32.16 2.63 -0.36
C SER A 301 32.54 4.10 -0.19
N ALA A 302 32.38 4.62 1.03
CA ALA A 302 32.61 6.01 1.36
C ALA A 302 33.38 6.19 2.67
N GLN A 303 34.18 7.25 2.73
CA GLN A 303 34.93 7.66 3.93
C GLN A 303 34.85 9.18 4.09
N ILE A 304 34.68 9.65 5.32
CA ILE A 304 34.90 11.05 5.66
C ILE A 304 36.40 11.32 5.63
N VAL A 305 36.81 12.34 4.90
CA VAL A 305 38.19 12.84 4.81
C VAL A 305 38.19 14.34 5.03
N TRP A 306 39.19 14.85 5.74
CA TRP A 306 39.42 16.29 5.82
C TRP A 306 40.29 16.71 4.64
N GLN A 307 39.78 17.64 3.82
CA GLN A 307 40.54 18.19 2.69
C GLN A 307 41.04 19.59 3.08
N GLY A 308 42.36 19.77 2.99
CA GLY A 308 42.99 21.08 3.11
C GLY A 308 42.66 22.01 1.95
N ASN A 309 42.41 23.27 2.27
CA ASN A 309 42.23 24.39 1.35
C ASN A 309 43.58 25.14 1.18
N PRO A 310 43.73 26.00 0.14
CA PRO A 310 44.99 26.72 -0.12
C PRO A 310 45.44 27.70 0.97
N ASP A 311 44.54 28.09 1.89
CA ASP A 311 44.81 28.96 3.03
C ASP A 311 45.27 28.21 4.30
N GLY A 312 45.39 26.88 4.22
CA GLY A 312 45.74 26.02 5.35
C GLY A 312 44.56 25.59 6.23
N SER A 313 43.34 26.07 5.95
CA SER A 313 42.13 25.56 6.60
C SER A 313 41.74 24.17 6.06
N GLN A 314 40.86 23.45 6.75
CA GLN A 314 40.34 22.15 6.32
C GLN A 314 38.81 22.11 6.38
N CYS A 315 38.20 21.43 5.40
CA CYS A 315 36.77 21.12 5.40
C CYS A 315 36.56 19.60 5.36
N PRO A 316 35.54 19.05 6.06
CA PRO A 316 35.20 17.65 5.95
C PRO A 316 34.46 17.39 4.64
N LYS A 317 34.86 16.34 3.92
CA LYS A 317 34.24 15.88 2.67
C LYS A 317 34.13 14.37 2.68
N ILE A 318 33.27 13.82 1.83
CA ILE A 318 33.14 12.37 1.66
C ILE A 318 33.87 11.95 0.40
N ARG A 319 34.94 11.17 0.56
CA ARG A 319 35.60 10.45 -0.53
C ARG A 319 34.82 9.19 -0.83
N THR A 320 34.63 8.90 -2.11
CA THR A 320 33.91 7.74 -2.63
C THR A 320 34.81 6.95 -3.58
N ASP A 321 34.59 5.64 -3.67
CA ASP A 321 35.22 4.79 -4.68
C ASP A 321 34.15 3.97 -5.44
N PRO A 322 34.01 4.13 -6.77
CA PRO A 322 34.62 5.17 -7.60
C PRO A 322 34.23 6.60 -7.18
N PRO A 323 35.04 7.64 -7.49
CA PRO A 323 34.75 9.01 -7.10
C PRO A 323 33.45 9.54 -7.72
N SER A 324 32.69 10.30 -6.93
CA SER A 324 31.46 11.01 -7.33
C SER A 324 31.58 12.52 -7.09
N GLN A 325 30.89 13.34 -7.88
CA GLN A 325 31.00 14.81 -7.79
C GLN A 325 29.99 15.44 -6.82
N ARG A 326 28.91 14.73 -6.45
CA ARG A 326 27.93 15.18 -5.44
C ARG A 326 27.53 14.04 -4.51
N ILE A 327 27.29 14.39 -3.25
CA ILE A 327 26.78 13.50 -2.19
C ILE A 327 25.49 14.09 -1.64
N LEU A 328 24.50 13.26 -1.34
CA LEU A 328 23.23 13.65 -0.74
C LEU A 328 23.21 13.16 0.72
N PRO A 329 23.23 14.05 1.73
CA PRO A 329 23.25 13.66 3.15
C PRO A 329 21.84 13.28 3.64
N LEU A 330 21.28 12.24 3.03
CA LEU A 330 19.99 11.63 3.36
C LEU A 330 20.14 10.60 4.49
N VAL A 331 19.01 10.11 5.04
CA VAL A 331 18.98 9.19 6.20
C VAL A 331 19.79 7.90 5.99
N LYS A 332 19.83 7.39 4.75
CA LYS A 332 21.00 6.66 4.23
C LYS A 332 21.64 7.57 3.18
N PRO A 333 22.96 7.86 3.22
CA PRO A 333 23.58 8.74 2.23
C PRO A 333 23.58 8.13 0.83
N TRP A 334 23.60 9.00 -0.18
CA TRP A 334 23.67 8.63 -1.61
C TRP A 334 24.71 9.48 -2.33
N TYR A 335 25.20 9.00 -3.47
CA TYR A 335 26.01 9.78 -4.40
C TYR A 335 25.21 10.11 -5.68
N VAL A 336 25.64 11.17 -6.39
CA VAL A 336 25.19 11.49 -7.75
C VAL A 336 26.41 11.76 -8.61
N ASP A 337 26.68 10.84 -9.54
CA ASP A 337 27.77 10.90 -10.50
C ASP A 337 27.21 11.39 -11.85
N ARG A 338 27.26 12.71 -12.05
CA ARG A 338 26.81 13.39 -13.27
C ARG A 338 27.57 12.93 -14.53
N ALA A 339 28.81 12.45 -14.38
CA ALA A 339 29.63 12.02 -15.50
C ALA A 339 29.26 10.61 -16.01
N ARG A 340 28.89 9.70 -15.10
CA ARG A 340 28.36 8.37 -15.47
C ARG A 340 26.85 8.34 -15.69
N GLY A 341 26.12 9.35 -15.22
CA GLY A 341 24.67 9.33 -15.18
C GLY A 341 24.12 8.39 -14.11
N GLU A 342 24.85 8.21 -13.01
CA GLU A 342 24.48 7.30 -11.92
C GLU A 342 24.04 8.07 -10.67
N ALA A 343 23.08 7.53 -9.94
CA ALA A 343 22.92 7.82 -8.51
C ALA A 343 22.72 6.51 -7.75
N GLY A 344 23.48 6.32 -6.67
CA GLY A 344 23.47 5.09 -5.88
C GLY A 344 23.62 5.37 -4.39
N PRO A 345 23.26 4.40 -3.52
CA PRO A 345 23.47 4.52 -2.09
C PRO A 345 24.97 4.50 -1.77
N LEU A 346 25.34 5.07 -0.63
CA LEU A 346 26.68 4.92 -0.06
C LEU A 346 26.68 3.92 1.09
N ASP A 347 27.79 3.22 1.21
CA ASP A 347 28.18 2.52 2.42
C ASP A 347 29.18 3.39 3.19
N LEU A 348 28.74 3.93 4.32
CA LEU A 348 29.51 4.86 5.16
C LEU A 348 29.16 4.55 6.62
N ASP A 349 30.16 4.10 7.38
CA ASP A 349 30.02 3.86 8.82
C ASP A 349 30.08 5.19 9.59
N PHE A 350 28.97 5.93 9.55
CA PHE A 350 28.81 7.20 10.25
C PHE A 350 27.34 7.50 10.58
N PRO A 351 27.00 8.05 11.76
CA PRO A 351 25.62 8.39 12.09
C PRO A 351 25.04 9.45 11.15
N SER A 352 24.06 9.07 10.32
CA SER A 352 23.57 9.92 9.23
C SER A 352 22.95 11.25 9.69
N PHE A 353 22.43 11.33 10.92
CA PHE A 353 21.92 12.58 11.51
C PHE A 353 23.01 13.63 11.77
N LEU A 354 24.28 13.21 11.90
CA LEU A 354 25.44 14.11 12.02
C LEU A 354 26.01 14.51 10.65
N LEU A 355 25.61 13.83 9.57
CA LEU A 355 26.30 13.95 8.27
C LEU A 355 26.08 15.30 7.60
N ALA A 356 24.84 15.82 7.56
CA ALA A 356 24.57 17.14 7.02
C ALA A 356 25.20 18.28 7.86
N PRO A 357 25.07 18.31 9.21
CA PRO A 357 25.81 19.27 10.04
C PRO A 357 27.33 19.21 9.87
N LEU A 358 27.92 18.02 9.73
CA LEU A 358 29.36 17.88 9.51
C LEU A 358 29.78 18.46 8.16
N LEU A 359 29.11 18.11 7.07
CA LEU A 359 29.43 18.64 5.73
C LEU A 359 29.18 20.15 5.59
N ALA A 360 28.33 20.72 6.45
CA ALA A 360 28.08 22.15 6.56
C ALA A 360 29.04 22.88 7.50
N ALA A 361 30.05 22.20 8.07
CA ALA A 361 31.05 22.84 8.91
C ALA A 361 31.84 23.90 8.11
N PRO A 362 32.08 25.10 8.68
CA PRO A 362 32.94 26.10 8.05
C PRO A 362 34.40 25.58 7.99
N PRO A 363 35.27 26.20 7.18
CA PRO A 363 36.68 25.85 7.16
C PRO A 363 37.31 26.03 8.55
N LEU A 364 37.90 24.95 9.08
CA LEU A 364 38.55 24.93 10.38
C LEU A 364 40.06 25.11 10.22
N SER A 365 40.75 25.66 11.22
CA SER A 365 42.22 25.60 11.26
C SER A 365 42.69 24.14 11.38
N ALA A 366 43.76 23.79 10.65
CA ALA A 366 44.46 22.51 10.76
C ALA A 366 45.14 22.30 12.14
#